data_AF-A0A3A0DGM3-F1
#
_entry.id   AF-A0A3A0DGM3-F1
#
_cell.length_a   1.000
_cell.length_b   1.000
_cell.length_c   1.000
_cell.angle_alpha   90.00
_cell.angle_beta   90.00
_cell.angle_gamma   90.00
#
_symmetry.space_group_name_H-M   'P 1'
#
loop_
_entity.id
_entity.type
_entity.pdbx_description
1 polymer ?
#
loop_
_entity_poly.entity_id
_entity_poly.type
_entity_poly.pdbx_seq_one_letter_code
_entity_poly.pdbx_strand_id
1 'polypeptide(L)'
;MKRAAGLAILLAGCVTVTHVRDVLELPPPQQVQSRREGNTATIFWQAGAENRQADFDGYLLYVSPRSLATAPLRDMPAPIVIAKGLTEHTIVIGDSLPLFIHVRSRAGRNKISLPSLPELIIK
;
A
#
# COMPACT_ATOMS: atom_id res chain seq x y z
N MET A 1 8.12 54.35 -40.49
CA MET A 1 8.82 53.74 -39.33
C MET A 1 8.34 54.42 -38.06
N LYS A 2 7.62 53.70 -37.18
CA LYS A 2 7.47 53.97 -35.72
C LYS A 2 6.68 52.81 -35.11
N ARG A 3 7.31 52.13 -34.14
CA ARG A 3 6.79 51.02 -33.35
C ARG A 3 6.12 51.56 -32.07
N ALA A 4 5.07 50.89 -31.60
CA ALA A 4 4.66 50.73 -30.19
C ALA A 4 3.51 49.69 -30.22
N ALA A 5 3.64 48.41 -29.82
CA ALA A 5 3.81 47.90 -28.44
C ALA A 5 2.89 48.66 -27.47
N GLY A 6 1.83 48.13 -26.87
CA GLY A 6 1.42 46.75 -26.58
C GLY A 6 0.89 46.78 -25.15
N LEU A 7 -0.24 46.13 -24.85
CA LEU A 7 -0.54 45.59 -23.51
C LEU A 7 -1.80 44.70 -23.59
N ALA A 8 -1.60 43.39 -23.82
CA ALA A 8 -2.64 42.41 -23.60
C ALA A 8 -2.50 41.93 -22.15
N ILE A 9 -3.41 42.39 -21.29
CA ILE A 9 -3.52 41.92 -19.90
C ILE A 9 -4.12 40.51 -19.95
N LEU A 10 -3.26 39.49 -19.90
CA LEU A 10 -3.69 38.12 -19.62
C LEU A 10 -4.04 38.03 -18.14
N LEU A 11 -5.35 38.08 -17.84
CA LEU A 11 -5.90 37.70 -16.56
C LEU A 11 -5.61 36.20 -16.35
N ALA A 12 -4.49 35.91 -15.69
CA ALA A 12 -4.19 34.60 -15.14
C ALA A 12 -5.16 34.34 -13.98
N GLY A 13 -6.37 33.92 -14.32
CA GLY A 13 -7.30 33.31 -13.36
C GLY A 13 -6.66 32.06 -12.82
N CYS A 14 -6.04 32.17 -11.64
CA CYS A 14 -5.64 31.04 -10.84
C CYS A 14 -6.89 30.20 -10.59
N VAL A 15 -7.02 29.09 -11.31
CA VAL A 15 -7.95 28.03 -10.95
C VAL A 15 -7.55 27.63 -9.54
N THR A 16 -8.41 27.96 -8.58
CA THR A 16 -8.32 27.44 -7.23
C THR A 16 -8.43 25.93 -7.36
N VAL A 17 -7.29 25.26 -7.31
CA VAL A 17 -7.23 23.81 -7.15
C VAL A 17 -7.98 23.55 -5.85
N THR A 18 -9.19 23.02 -6.01
CA THR A 18 -9.97 22.57 -4.88
C THR A 18 -9.17 21.42 -4.31
N HIS A 19 -8.47 21.65 -3.20
CA HIS A 19 -7.87 20.58 -2.43
C HIS A 19 -9.03 19.69 -2.02
N VAL A 20 -9.23 18.61 -2.77
CA VAL A 20 -9.98 17.46 -2.27
C VAL A 20 -9.27 17.13 -0.97
N ARG A 21 -10.00 17.26 0.14
CA ARG A 21 -9.55 16.75 1.42
C ARG A 21 -9.56 15.24 1.24
N ASP A 22 -8.46 14.72 0.71
CA ASP A 22 -8.26 13.31 0.47
C ASP A 22 -8.61 12.58 1.75
N VAL A 23 -9.50 11.61 1.62
CA VAL A 23 -9.99 10.80 2.72
C VAL A 23 -8.77 10.31 3.52
N LEU A 24 -8.88 10.39 4.85
CA LEU A 24 -7.93 9.98 5.89
C LEU A 24 -7.64 8.46 5.87
N GLU A 25 -7.58 7.85 4.69
CA GLU A 25 -7.35 6.44 4.51
C GLU A 25 -5.85 6.19 4.52
N LEU A 26 -5.45 5.27 5.40
CA LEU A 26 -4.06 4.86 5.54
C LEU A 26 -3.61 4.26 4.20
N PRO A 27 -2.54 4.76 3.55
CA PRO A 27 -2.15 4.26 2.24
C PRO A 27 -1.62 2.81 2.32
N PRO A 28 -1.88 1.99 1.29
CA PRO A 28 -1.35 0.63 1.26
C PRO A 28 0.16 0.62 0.98
N PRO A 29 0.88 -0.42 1.46
CA PRO A 29 2.27 -0.65 1.12
C PRO A 29 2.48 -0.74 -0.39
N GLN A 30 3.58 -0.17 -0.86
CA GLN A 30 3.93 -0.11 -2.29
C GLN A 30 5.04 -1.11 -2.62
N GLN A 31 5.17 -1.44 -3.91
CA GLN A 31 6.25 -2.30 -4.42
C GLN A 31 6.36 -3.64 -3.66
N VAL A 32 5.21 -4.24 -3.32
CA VAL A 32 5.18 -5.54 -2.64
C VAL A 32 5.71 -6.62 -3.60
N GLN A 33 6.72 -7.35 -3.16
CA GLN A 33 7.42 -8.37 -3.94
C GLN A 33 7.75 -9.57 -3.05
N SER A 34 8.11 -10.70 -3.67
CA SER A 34 8.59 -11.89 -2.96
C SER A 34 9.86 -12.43 -3.58
N ARG A 35 10.71 -13.05 -2.76
CA ARG A 35 11.81 -13.91 -3.17
C ARG A 35 11.63 -15.29 -2.53
N ARG A 36 11.59 -16.33 -3.35
CA ARG A 36 11.48 -17.73 -2.89
C ARG A 36 12.87 -18.34 -2.71
N GLU A 37 13.07 -18.97 -1.57
CA GLU A 37 14.30 -19.68 -1.19
C GLU A 37 13.91 -21.04 -0.59
N GLY A 38 13.95 -22.08 -1.44
CA GLY A 38 13.51 -23.43 -1.07
C GLY A 38 12.06 -23.48 -0.63
N ASN A 39 11.85 -23.84 0.64
CA ASN A 39 10.52 -23.95 1.28
C ASN A 39 10.05 -22.64 1.95
N THR A 40 10.74 -21.53 1.70
CA THR A 40 10.40 -20.23 2.27
C THR A 40 10.22 -19.17 1.20
N ALA A 41 9.45 -18.15 1.52
CA ALA A 41 9.42 -16.92 0.74
C ALA A 41 9.56 -15.71 1.66
N THR A 42 10.48 -14.82 1.30
CA THR A 42 10.60 -13.50 1.92
C THR A 42 9.77 -12.52 1.13
N ILE A 43 8.79 -11.92 1.79
CA ILE A 43 7.93 -10.87 1.25
C ILE A 43 8.52 -9.54 1.68
N PHE A 44 8.70 -8.60 0.76
CA PHE A 44 9.25 -7.28 1.05
C PHE A 44 8.44 -6.20 0.35
N TRP A 45 8.41 -5.01 0.92
CA TRP A 45 7.65 -3.86 0.42
C TRP A 45 8.37 -2.56 0.73
N GLN A 46 7.95 -1.47 0.09
CA GLN A 46 8.44 -0.14 0.39
C GLN A 46 7.59 0.51 1.50
N ALA A 47 8.24 1.06 2.52
CA ALA A 47 7.57 1.88 3.52
C ALA A 47 7.06 3.19 2.91
N GLY A 48 5.80 3.53 3.16
CA GLY A 48 5.24 4.83 2.80
C GLY A 48 5.52 5.91 3.84
N ALA A 49 5.06 7.13 3.56
CA ALA A 49 5.27 8.30 4.43
C ALA A 49 4.61 8.16 5.80
N GLU A 50 3.52 7.38 5.88
CA GLU A 50 2.77 7.04 7.08
C GLU A 50 3.61 6.34 8.14
N ASN A 51 4.69 5.64 7.75
CA ASN A 51 5.59 4.99 8.70
C ASN A 51 6.25 6.01 9.66
N ARG A 52 6.32 7.29 9.28
CA ARG A 52 6.81 8.37 10.16
C ARG A 52 5.78 8.87 11.17
N GLN A 53 4.51 8.54 11.00
CA GLN A 53 3.44 8.97 11.90
C GLN A 53 3.54 8.24 13.24
N ALA A 54 3.24 8.95 14.34
CA ALA A 54 3.34 8.42 15.69
C ALA A 54 2.30 7.33 15.97
N ASP A 55 1.13 7.41 15.32
CA ASP A 55 0.04 6.43 15.43
C ASP A 55 0.18 5.25 14.45
N PHE A 56 1.22 5.22 13.61
CA PHE A 56 1.50 4.07 12.76
C PHE A 56 2.04 2.91 13.59
N ASP A 57 1.40 1.74 13.48
CA ASP A 57 1.73 0.57 14.31
C ASP A 57 2.52 -0.50 13.55
N GLY A 58 2.51 -0.48 12.21
CA GLY A 58 3.19 -1.44 11.36
C GLY A 58 2.32 -1.98 10.24
N TYR A 59 2.45 -3.28 9.96
CA TYR A 59 1.82 -3.93 8.82
C TYR A 59 1.05 -5.20 9.22
N LEU A 60 0.14 -5.61 8.34
CA LEU A 60 -0.61 -6.86 8.40
C LEU A 60 -0.33 -7.64 7.12
N LEU A 61 0.19 -8.86 7.25
CA LEU A 61 0.44 -9.76 6.14
C LEU A 61 -0.62 -10.85 6.15
N TYR A 62 -1.38 -10.94 5.06
CA TYR A 62 -2.37 -11.97 4.83
C TYR A 62 -1.80 -12.98 3.84
N VAL A 63 -1.96 -14.27 4.14
CA VAL A 63 -1.50 -15.38 3.30
C VAL A 63 -2.63 -16.39 3.18
N SER A 64 -2.96 -16.80 1.96
CA SER A 64 -4.07 -17.72 1.70
C SER A 64 -3.80 -18.60 0.48
N PRO A 65 -4.30 -19.85 0.44
CA PRO A 65 -4.29 -20.68 -0.77
C PRO A 65 -5.35 -20.25 -1.80
N ARG A 66 -6.18 -19.25 -1.48
CA ARG A 66 -7.21 -18.67 -2.35
C ARG A 66 -6.99 -17.18 -2.49
N SER A 67 -7.37 -16.62 -3.64
CA SER A 67 -7.32 -15.17 -3.86
C SER A 67 -8.07 -14.43 -2.76
N LEU A 68 -7.39 -13.43 -2.21
CA LEU A 68 -7.83 -12.52 -1.18
C LEU A 68 -8.43 -11.25 -1.78
N ALA A 69 -8.19 -10.98 -3.07
CA ALA A 69 -8.73 -9.80 -3.77
C ALA A 69 -10.27 -9.76 -3.77
N THR A 70 -10.93 -10.92 -3.72
CA THR A 70 -12.39 -11.06 -3.73
C THR A 70 -12.97 -11.68 -2.45
N ALA A 71 -12.11 -11.99 -1.46
CA ALA A 71 -12.54 -12.62 -0.23
C ALA A 71 -13.30 -11.62 0.66
N PRO A 72 -14.51 -11.95 1.17
CA PRO A 72 -15.18 -11.15 2.17
C PRO A 72 -14.30 -10.98 3.42
N LEU A 73 -14.33 -9.82 4.08
CA LEU A 73 -13.50 -9.55 5.27
C LEU A 73 -13.66 -10.60 6.38
N ARG A 74 -14.88 -11.14 6.57
CA ARG A 74 -15.17 -12.20 7.55
C ARG A 74 -14.46 -13.53 7.26
N ASP A 75 -14.09 -13.75 6.00
CA ASP A 75 -13.49 -14.99 5.49
C ASP A 75 -11.98 -14.81 5.25
N MET A 76 -11.43 -13.64 5.59
CA MET A 76 -10.00 -13.36 5.53
C MET A 76 -9.26 -14.19 6.59
N PRO A 77 -8.09 -14.76 6.26
CA PRO A 77 -7.26 -15.42 7.24
C PRO A 77 -6.81 -14.43 8.33
N ALA A 78 -6.53 -14.95 9.53
CA ALA A 78 -5.90 -14.14 10.56
C ALA A 78 -4.56 -13.57 10.04
N PRO A 79 -4.33 -12.25 10.09
CA PRO A 79 -3.10 -11.68 9.58
C PRO A 79 -1.92 -11.96 10.50
N ILE A 80 -0.74 -12.06 9.91
CA ILE A 80 0.51 -11.94 10.63
C ILE A 80 0.74 -10.45 10.91
N VAL A 81 0.89 -10.10 12.19
CA VAL A 81 1.14 -8.71 12.62
C VAL A 81 2.64 -8.44 12.58
N ILE A 82 3.01 -7.41 11.82
CA ILE A 82 4.41 -7.03 11.59
C ILE A 82 4.62 -5.66 12.21
N ALA A 83 5.65 -5.53 13.04
CA ALA A 83 5.93 -4.28 13.76
C ALA A 83 6.34 -3.14 12.81
N LYS A 84 6.10 -1.91 13.26
CA LYS A 84 6.65 -0.70 12.65
C LYS A 84 8.16 -0.82 12.41
N GLY A 85 8.63 -0.26 11.29
CA GLY A 85 10.04 -0.24 10.89
C GLY A 85 10.50 -1.50 10.15
N LEU A 86 9.73 -2.59 10.18
CA LEU A 86 10.00 -3.78 9.38
C LEU A 86 9.30 -3.64 8.01
N THR A 87 10.05 -3.90 6.94
CA THR A 87 9.56 -3.85 5.56
C THR A 87 9.70 -5.18 4.83
N GLU A 88 9.94 -6.25 5.59
CA GLU A 88 10.01 -7.61 5.07
C GLU A 88 9.55 -8.63 6.13
N HIS A 89 9.12 -9.79 5.66
CA HIS A 89 8.78 -10.94 6.49
C HIS A 89 8.91 -12.25 5.72
N THR A 90 9.50 -13.27 6.36
CA THR A 90 9.68 -14.60 5.76
C THR A 90 8.58 -15.54 6.23
N ILE A 91 7.94 -16.21 5.27
CA ILE A 91 6.93 -17.25 5.51
C ILE A 91 7.44 -18.61 5.05
N VAL A 92 6.95 -19.67 5.68
CA VAL A 92 7.10 -21.05 5.19
C VAL A 92 6.00 -21.32 4.18
N ILE A 93 6.35 -21.78 2.98
CA ILE A 93 5.40 -22.06 1.91
C ILE A 93 4.78 -23.46 2.11
N GLY A 94 5.58 -24.43 2.53
CA GLY A 94 5.18 -25.83 2.57
C GLY A 94 4.77 -26.35 1.19
N ASP A 95 3.87 -27.33 1.18
CA ASP A 95 3.29 -27.89 -0.06
C ASP A 95 2.03 -27.13 -0.54
N SER A 96 1.67 -26.05 0.16
CA SER A 96 0.46 -25.28 -0.13
C SER A 96 0.75 -24.22 -1.17
N LEU A 97 0.55 -24.56 -2.44
CA LEU A 97 0.70 -23.64 -3.57
C LEU A 97 -0.54 -23.70 -4.50
N PRO A 98 -0.91 -22.58 -5.15
CA PRO A 98 -0.32 -21.25 -5.02
C PRO A 98 -0.69 -20.54 -3.70
N LEU A 99 0.13 -19.57 -3.27
CA LEU A 99 -0.20 -18.67 -2.17
C LEU A 99 -0.49 -17.27 -2.70
N PHE A 100 -1.56 -16.68 -2.19
CA PHE A 100 -2.00 -15.32 -2.45
C PHE A 100 -1.71 -14.46 -1.23
N ILE A 101 -1.08 -13.31 -1.46
CA ILE A 101 -0.51 -12.47 -0.41
C ILE A 101 -0.96 -11.02 -0.58
N HIS A 102 -1.38 -10.42 0.53
CA HIS A 102 -1.54 -8.98 0.65
C HIS A 102 -0.84 -8.46 1.88
N VAL A 103 -0.26 -7.27 1.74
CA VAL A 103 0.23 -6.46 2.85
C VAL A 103 -0.69 -5.26 3.03
N ARG A 104 -1.04 -4.95 4.27
CA ARG A 104 -1.80 -3.75 4.63
C ARG A 104 -1.06 -2.96 5.69
N SER A 105 -1.15 -1.65 5.62
CA SER A 105 -0.68 -0.75 6.67
C SER A 105 -1.66 -0.80 7.85
N ARG A 106 -1.15 -0.58 9.07
CA ARG A 106 -1.94 -0.51 10.31
C ARG A 106 -1.55 0.72 11.13
N ALA A 107 -2.55 1.45 11.61
CA ALA A 107 -2.36 2.60 12.49
C ALA A 107 -3.48 2.69 13.56
N GLY A 108 -3.10 2.91 14.81
CA GLY A 108 -4.01 2.90 15.95
C GLY A 108 -4.87 1.64 16.04
N ARG A 109 -5.97 1.74 16.81
CA ARG A 109 -6.78 0.55 17.13
C ARG A 109 -7.56 -0.03 15.95
N ASN A 110 -7.97 0.78 14.97
CA ASN A 110 -8.93 0.37 13.93
C ASN A 110 -8.62 0.89 12.52
N LYS A 111 -7.47 1.51 12.25
CA LYS A 111 -7.14 1.96 10.88
C LYS A 111 -6.29 0.91 10.19
N ILE A 112 -6.80 0.38 9.09
CA ILE A 112 -6.12 -0.56 8.21
C ILE A 112 -6.27 -0.03 6.80
N SER A 113 -5.21 -0.09 5.99
CA SER A 113 -5.29 0.32 4.59
C SER A 113 -6.13 -0.64 3.74
N LEU A 114 -6.38 -0.21 2.51
CA LEU A 114 -6.68 -1.13 1.40
C LEU A 114 -5.57 -2.19 1.24
N PRO A 115 -5.86 -3.34 0.60
CA PRO A 115 -4.84 -4.33 0.27
C PRO A 115 -3.80 -3.77 -0.71
N SER A 116 -2.55 -4.24 -0.59
CA SER A 116 -1.52 -3.99 -1.60
C SER A 116 -1.96 -4.53 -2.96
N LEU A 117 -1.76 -3.73 -4.02
CA LEU A 117 -2.06 -4.11 -5.39
C LEU A 117 -0.80 -4.02 -6.27
N PRO A 118 -0.60 -4.95 -7.23
CA PRO A 118 -1.44 -6.14 -7.47
C PRO A 118 -1.35 -7.16 -6.32
N GLU A 119 -2.30 -8.10 -6.28
CA GLU A 119 -2.20 -9.27 -5.40
C GLU A 119 -0.93 -10.05 -5.73
N LEU A 120 -0.12 -10.34 -4.72
CA LEU A 120 1.11 -11.10 -4.90
C LEU A 120 0.78 -12.59 -4.92
N ILE A 121 1.26 -13.29 -5.94
CA ILE A 121 1.02 -14.72 -6.12
C ILE A 121 2.36 -15.46 -6.13
N ILE A 122 2.54 -16.35 -5.15
CA ILE A 122 3.65 -17.30 -5.12
C ILE A 122 3.18 -18.60 -5.76
N LYS A 123 3.96 -19.09 -6.72
CA LYS A 123 3.74 -20.34 -7.45
C LYS A 123 4.81 -21.36 -7.12
#